data_AF-A0A7L0EVD3-F1
#
_entry.id   AF-A0A7L0EVD3-F1
#
_cell.length_a   1.000
_cell.length_b   1.000
_cell.length_c   1.000
_cell.angle_alpha   90.00
_cell.angle_beta   90.00
_cell.angle_gamma   90.00
#
_symmetry.space_group_name_H-M   'P 1'
#
loop_
_entity.id
_entity.type
_entity.pdbx_description
1 polymer ?
#
loop_
_entity_poly.entity_id
_entity_poly.type
_entity_poly.pdbx_seq_one_letter_code
_entity_poly.pdbx_strand_id
1 'polypeptide(L)'
;QCQWRQPPGREIYRKSNISVYEVDGKDHKIYCQNLCLLAKLFLDHKTLYFDVEPFVFYLLTEVDRQGAHIVGYFSKEKESPDGNNVACILTLPPYQRRGYGKFLIAFSYELSKLESTVGSPEKPLSDLGKLSYRSYWSWVLLEILRDFRGTLSIK
;
A
#
# COMPACT_ATOMS: atom_id res chain seq x y z
N GLN A 1 0.13 22.68 -20.14
CA GLN A 1 -0.37 21.33 -20.50
C GLN A 1 0.35 20.27 -19.66
N CYS A 2 -0.28 19.11 -19.37
CA CYS A 2 0.28 18.06 -18.52
C CYS A 2 1.07 17.00 -19.30
N GLN A 3 2.34 16.82 -18.97
CA GLN A 3 3.23 15.83 -19.60
C GLN A 3 3.31 14.49 -18.82
N TRP A 4 2.79 14.44 -17.59
CA TRP A 4 2.86 13.25 -16.76
C TRP A 4 1.94 12.15 -17.29
N ARG A 5 2.46 10.92 -17.34
CA ARG A 5 1.74 9.68 -17.72
C ARG A 5 1.93 8.55 -16.72
N GLN A 6 2.55 8.84 -15.57
CA GLN A 6 2.81 7.90 -14.49
C GLN A 6 2.98 8.68 -13.17
N PRO A 7 2.91 8.01 -12.01
CA PRO A 7 3.34 8.62 -10.76
C PRO A 7 4.78 9.15 -10.84
N PRO A 8 5.11 10.19 -10.07
CA PRO A 8 6.50 10.57 -9.86
C PRO A 8 7.24 9.49 -9.05
N GLY A 9 8.47 9.76 -8.63
CA GLY A 9 9.27 8.81 -7.85
C GLY A 9 9.80 7.63 -8.68
N ARG A 10 10.08 6.52 -8.01
CA ARG A 10 10.81 5.38 -8.55
C ARG A 10 9.89 4.18 -8.77
N GLU A 11 9.91 3.59 -9.96
CA GLU A 11 9.28 2.29 -10.18
C GLU A 11 10.12 1.20 -9.49
N ILE A 12 9.57 0.56 -8.47
CA ILE A 12 10.27 -0.46 -7.65
C ILE A 12 9.76 -1.88 -7.91
N TYR A 13 8.66 -2.02 -8.64
CA TYR A 13 8.09 -3.30 -9.03
C TYR A 13 7.44 -3.18 -10.39
N ARG A 14 7.72 -4.14 -11.28
CA ARG A 14 7.04 -4.30 -12.56
C ARG A 14 6.76 -5.77 -12.84
N LYS A 15 5.50 -6.11 -13.11
CA LYS A 15 5.12 -7.42 -13.65
C LYS A 15 3.94 -7.27 -14.61
N SER A 16 4.15 -7.60 -15.88
CA SER A 16 3.15 -7.42 -16.92
C SER A 16 2.66 -5.96 -16.99
N ASN A 17 1.35 -5.73 -16.85
CA ASN A 17 0.69 -4.42 -16.80
C ASN A 17 0.56 -3.86 -15.37
N ILE A 18 1.21 -4.44 -14.36
CA ILE A 18 1.16 -3.93 -12.98
C ILE A 18 2.51 -3.32 -12.59
N SER A 19 2.47 -2.10 -12.06
CA SER A 19 3.64 -1.38 -11.55
C SER A 19 3.39 -0.80 -10.16
N VAL A 20 4.43 -0.79 -9.31
CA VAL A 20 4.43 -0.05 -8.04
C VAL A 20 5.50 1.03 -8.05
N TYR A 21 5.10 2.24 -7.71
CA TYR A 21 5.96 3.41 -7.58
C TYR A 21 6.15 3.78 -6.12
N GLU A 22 7.40 3.96 -5.72
CA GLU A 22 7.82 4.52 -4.42
C GLU A 22 8.00 6.03 -4.57
N VAL A 23 7.26 6.79 -3.76
CA VAL A 23 7.20 8.25 -3.84
C VAL A 23 7.44 8.84 -2.46
N ASP A 24 8.56 9.53 -2.30
CA ASP A 24 8.85 10.25 -1.06
C ASP A 24 7.99 11.53 -0.97
N GLY A 25 7.27 11.69 0.15
CA GLY A 25 6.42 12.86 0.39
C GLY A 25 7.16 14.18 0.52
N LYS A 26 8.45 14.15 0.89
CA LYS A 26 9.35 15.32 0.91
C LYS A 26 9.71 15.76 -0.51
N ASP A 27 10.05 14.80 -1.38
CA ASP A 27 10.50 15.09 -2.75
C ASP A 27 9.34 15.45 -3.68
N HIS A 28 8.15 14.91 -3.42
CA HIS A 28 6.96 15.09 -4.27
C HIS A 28 5.75 15.63 -3.51
N LYS A 29 5.98 16.64 -2.66
CA LYS A 29 5.00 17.23 -1.72
C LYS A 29 3.62 17.50 -2.32
N ILE A 30 3.53 18.24 -3.44
CA ILE A 30 2.25 18.59 -4.07
C ILE A 30 1.50 17.35 -4.57
N TYR A 31 2.22 16.39 -5.16
CA TYR A 31 1.60 15.14 -5.63
C TYR A 31 1.01 14.34 -4.46
N CYS A 32 1.78 14.19 -3.38
CA CYS A 32 1.35 13.46 -2.19
C CYS A 32 0.21 14.17 -1.44
N GLN A 33 0.21 15.50 -1.39
CA GLN A 33 -0.92 16.27 -0.83
C GLN A 33 -2.20 16.06 -1.66
N ASN A 34 -2.11 16.13 -3.00
CA ASN A 34 -3.24 15.85 -3.89
C ASN A 34 -3.77 14.43 -3.71
N LEU A 35 -2.88 13.44 -3.58
CA LEU A 35 -3.25 12.06 -3.29
C LEU A 35 -3.94 11.92 -1.94
N CYS A 36 -3.44 12.60 -0.90
CA CYS A 36 -4.05 12.60 0.43
C CYS A 36 -5.44 13.23 0.44
N LEU A 37 -5.64 14.33 -0.28
CA LEU A 37 -6.94 14.98 -0.44
C LEU A 37 -7.93 14.06 -1.17
N LEU A 38 -7.50 13.40 -2.26
CA LEU A 38 -8.30 12.40 -2.95
C LEU A 38 -8.67 11.24 -2.01
N ALA A 39 -7.71 10.73 -1.25
CA ALA A 39 -7.93 9.61 -0.34
C ALA A 39 -8.89 9.95 0.80
N LYS A 40 -8.87 11.21 1.29
CA LYS A 40 -9.75 11.68 2.36
C LYS A 40 -11.24 11.56 2.02
N LEU A 41 -11.60 11.58 0.73
CA LEU A 41 -12.96 11.36 0.25
C LEU A 41 -13.48 9.94 0.54
N PHE A 42 -12.58 8.99 0.78
CA PHE A 42 -12.89 7.57 0.95
C PHE A 42 -12.38 7.00 2.28
N LEU A 43 -11.66 7.80 3.08
CA LEU A 43 -11.08 7.41 4.36
C LEU A 43 -11.55 8.40 5.45
N ASP A 44 -12.44 7.91 6.32
CA ASP A 44 -13.04 8.74 7.38
C ASP A 44 -12.01 9.18 8.42
N HIS A 45 -11.08 8.30 8.79
CA HIS A 45 -10.10 8.52 9.84
C HIS A 45 -8.77 9.12 9.37
N LYS A 46 -8.65 9.56 8.11
CA LYS A 46 -7.42 10.21 7.63
C LYS A 46 -7.34 11.64 8.14
N THR A 47 -6.37 11.92 9.01
CA THR A 47 -6.17 13.22 9.66
C THR A 47 -5.01 14.04 9.06
N LEU A 48 -4.01 13.39 8.47
CA LEU A 48 -2.85 14.03 7.87
C LEU A 48 -2.97 14.10 6.35
N TYR A 49 -3.02 15.31 5.81
CA TYR A 49 -3.13 15.57 4.37
C TYR A 49 -2.18 16.65 3.83
N PHE A 50 -1.68 17.55 4.67
CA PHE A 50 -0.69 18.57 4.27
C PHE A 50 0.74 18.23 4.71
N ASP A 51 0.88 17.63 5.88
CA ASP A 51 2.17 17.15 6.37
C ASP A 51 2.46 15.75 5.83
N VAL A 52 3.06 15.71 4.63
CA VAL A 52 3.34 14.47 3.88
C VAL A 52 4.81 14.07 3.94
N GLU A 53 5.70 14.94 4.42
CA GLU A 53 7.14 14.73 4.44
C GLU A 53 7.59 13.54 5.30
N PRO A 54 6.90 13.18 6.42
CA PRO A 54 7.21 11.99 7.20
C PRO A 54 6.87 10.66 6.50
N PHE A 55 6.22 10.68 5.33
CA PHE A 55 5.67 9.49 4.69
C PHE A 55 6.36 9.15 3.37
N VAL A 56 6.43 7.86 3.09
CA VAL A 56 6.66 7.28 1.76
C VAL A 56 5.35 6.68 1.26
N PHE A 57 5.03 6.91 -0.01
CA PHE A 57 3.82 6.44 -0.66
C PHE A 57 4.17 5.37 -1.69
N TYR A 58 3.45 4.25 -1.64
CA TYR A 58 3.59 3.13 -2.57
C TYR A 58 2.34 3.06 -3.45
N LEU A 59 2.47 3.54 -4.67
CA LEU A 59 1.36 3.67 -5.63
C LEU A 59 1.30 2.47 -6.55
N LEU A 60 0.17 1.78 -6.53
CA LEU A 60 -0.13 0.70 -7.46
C LEU A 60 -0.82 1.26 -8.70
N THR A 61 -0.35 0.82 -9.86
CA THR A 61 -0.85 1.26 -11.16
C THR A 61 -1.11 0.09 -12.10
N GLU A 62 -2.09 0.29 -12.98
CA GLU A 62 -2.24 -0.50 -14.20
C GLU A 62 -1.65 0.27 -15.38
N VAL A 63 -0.79 -0.39 -16.17
CA VAL A 63 -0.06 0.23 -17.27
C VAL A 63 -0.63 -0.22 -18.61
N ASP A 64 -1.03 0.74 -19.42
CA ASP A 64 -1.45 0.53 -20.80
C ASP A 64 -0.58 1.35 -21.78
N ARG A 65 -1.03 1.49 -23.03
CA ARG A 65 -0.32 2.27 -24.06
C ARG A 65 -0.30 3.78 -23.79
N GLN A 66 -1.18 4.28 -22.93
CA GLN A 66 -1.33 5.70 -22.61
C GLN A 66 -0.54 6.09 -21.37
N GLY A 67 -0.33 5.17 -20.42
CA GLY A 67 0.45 5.42 -19.22
C GLY A 67 0.16 4.45 -18.08
N ALA A 68 0.62 4.83 -16.89
CA ALA A 68 0.37 4.14 -15.63
C ALA A 68 -0.77 4.81 -14.86
N HIS A 69 -1.90 4.11 -14.77
CA HIS A 69 -3.14 4.56 -14.16
C HIS A 69 -3.21 4.12 -12.70
N ILE A 70 -3.30 5.07 -11.78
CA ILE A 70 -3.41 4.76 -10.35
C ILE A 70 -4.67 3.95 -10.05
N VAL A 71 -4.51 2.81 -9.37
CA VAL A 71 -5.63 1.98 -8.89
C VAL A 71 -5.73 1.95 -7.37
N GLY A 72 -4.63 2.25 -6.68
CA GLY A 72 -4.60 2.33 -5.23
C GLY A 72 -3.21 2.68 -4.72
N TYR A 73 -3.09 2.86 -3.41
CA TYR A 73 -1.81 3.09 -2.75
C TYR A 73 -1.85 2.64 -1.28
N PHE A 74 -0.69 2.54 -0.67
CA PHE A 74 -0.56 2.68 0.78
C PHE A 74 0.55 3.69 1.12
N SER A 75 0.45 4.34 2.28
CA SER A 75 1.51 5.16 2.84
C SER A 75 2.14 4.46 4.04
N LYS A 76 3.43 4.73 4.25
CA LYS A 76 4.23 4.20 5.36
C LYS A 76 5.01 5.36 5.98
N GLU A 77 5.03 5.46 7.30
CA GLU A 77 5.92 6.40 7.99
C GLU A 77 7.37 6.00 7.76
N LYS A 78 8.25 6.98 7.51
CA LYS A 78 9.70 6.73 7.41
C LYS A 78 10.25 6.18 8.72
N GLU A 79 9.74 6.69 9.83
CA GLU A 79 10.03 6.25 11.17
C GLU A 79 8.69 6.01 11.87
N SER A 80 8.37 4.76 12.21
CA SER A 80 7.15 4.40 12.92
C SER A 80 7.51 3.83 14.30
N PRO A 81 7.31 4.57 15.40
CA PRO A 81 7.62 4.11 16.75
C PRO A 81 6.87 2.82 17.12
N ASP A 82 5.65 2.65 16.60
CA ASP A 82 4.80 1.48 16.83
C ASP A 82 5.10 0.32 15.87
N GLY A 83 6.06 0.49 14.95
CA GLY A 83 6.40 -0.52 13.94
C GLY A 83 5.29 -0.73 12.91
N ASN A 84 4.49 0.29 12.60
CA ASN A 84 3.45 0.17 11.60
C ASN A 84 4.09 0.10 10.20
N ASN A 85 3.78 -0.94 9.43
CA ASN A 85 4.24 -1.05 8.05
C ASN A 85 3.28 -0.39 7.03
N VAL A 86 2.10 0.01 7.50
CA VAL A 86 1.09 0.74 6.74
C VAL A 86 0.41 1.76 7.65
N ALA A 87 0.39 3.02 7.24
CA ALA A 87 -0.36 4.11 7.89
C ALA A 87 -1.77 4.25 7.27
N CYS A 88 -1.85 4.42 5.95
CA CYS A 88 -3.11 4.45 5.21
C CYS A 88 -3.03 3.50 4.02
N ILE A 89 -4.14 2.87 3.67
CA ILE A 89 -4.26 2.01 2.48
C ILE A 89 -5.60 2.25 1.80
N LEU A 90 -5.57 2.40 0.48
CA LEU A 90 -6.76 2.65 -0.32
C LEU A 90 -6.65 1.98 -1.68
N THR A 91 -7.72 1.26 -2.06
CA THR A 91 -8.00 0.96 -3.47
C THR A 91 -9.12 1.89 -3.91
N LEU A 92 -8.91 2.61 -5.03
CA LEU A 92 -9.89 3.56 -5.54
C LEU A 92 -11.21 2.83 -5.89
N PRO A 93 -12.38 3.46 -5.66
CA PRO A 93 -13.68 2.78 -5.74
C PRO A 93 -13.92 1.92 -7.00
N PRO A 94 -13.58 2.38 -8.23
CA PRO A 94 -13.81 1.58 -9.44
C PRO A 94 -13.02 0.26 -9.50
N TYR A 95 -11.92 0.18 -8.75
CA TYR A 95 -10.98 -0.94 -8.74
C TYR A 95 -11.15 -1.85 -7.52
N GLN A 96 -12.07 -1.53 -6.60
CA GLN A 96 -12.30 -2.36 -5.42
C GLN A 96 -12.82 -3.76 -5.79
N ARG A 97 -12.56 -4.74 -4.90
CA ARG A 97 -12.97 -6.15 -5.05
C ARG A 97 -12.37 -6.89 -6.28
N ARG A 98 -11.29 -6.36 -6.87
CA ARG A 98 -10.56 -6.98 -7.99
C ARG A 98 -9.19 -7.58 -7.63
N GLY A 99 -8.89 -7.67 -6.33
CA GLY A 99 -7.63 -8.23 -5.82
C GLY A 99 -6.51 -7.22 -5.53
N TYR A 100 -6.59 -5.97 -6.01
CA TYR A 100 -5.54 -4.96 -5.76
C TYR A 100 -5.34 -4.65 -4.28
N GLY A 101 -6.40 -4.65 -3.46
CA GLY A 101 -6.26 -4.47 -2.01
C GLY A 101 -5.42 -5.59 -1.36
N LYS A 102 -5.63 -6.84 -1.79
CA LYS A 102 -4.82 -7.98 -1.34
C LYS A 102 -3.37 -7.84 -1.82
N PHE A 103 -3.16 -7.35 -3.05
CA PHE A 103 -1.84 -7.07 -3.58
C PHE A 103 -1.11 -6.00 -2.76
N LEU A 104 -1.76 -4.87 -2.46
CA LEU A 104 -1.16 -3.79 -1.66
C LEU A 104 -0.75 -4.27 -0.26
N ILE A 105 -1.61 -5.07 0.41
CA ILE A 105 -1.29 -5.69 1.70
C ILE A 105 -0.10 -6.64 1.57
N ALA A 106 -0.09 -7.51 0.55
CA ALA A 106 1.02 -8.42 0.33
C ALA A 106 2.34 -7.64 0.12
N PHE A 107 2.29 -6.60 -0.71
CA PHE A 107 3.44 -5.77 -1.03
C PHE A 107 4.01 -5.07 0.22
N SER A 108 3.16 -4.54 1.11
CA SER A 108 3.64 -3.94 2.36
C SER A 108 4.37 -4.93 3.26
N TYR A 109 3.95 -6.20 3.28
CA TYR A 109 4.66 -7.27 3.99
C TYR A 109 5.96 -7.70 3.30
N GLU A 110 6.03 -7.70 1.96
CA GLU A 110 7.29 -7.94 1.26
C GLU A 110 8.35 -6.88 1.59
N LEU A 111 7.95 -5.62 1.74
CA LEU A 111 8.86 -4.57 2.20
C LEU A 111 9.35 -4.84 3.64
N SER A 112 8.46 -5.21 4.56
CA SER A 112 8.85 -5.58 5.94
C SER A 112 9.85 -6.75 5.96
N LYS A 113 9.66 -7.76 5.10
CA LYS A 113 10.60 -8.89 4.98
C LYS A 113 11.98 -8.42 4.51
N LEU A 114 12.05 -7.55 3.51
CA LEU A 114 13.31 -6.98 3.02
C LEU A 114 14.03 -6.16 4.10
N GLU A 115 13.26 -5.45 4.95
CA GLU A 115 13.77 -4.69 6.09
C GLU A 115 14.14 -5.59 7.29
N SER A 116 13.87 -6.90 7.22
CA SER A 116 14.02 -7.83 8.36
C SER A 116 13.24 -7.39 9.60
N THR A 117 12.05 -6.81 9.40
CA THR A 117 11.16 -6.35 10.46
C THR A 117 9.80 -7.04 10.39
N VAL A 118 9.11 -7.08 11.53
CA VAL A 118 7.67 -7.38 11.57
C VAL A 118 6.88 -6.08 11.48
N GLY A 119 5.63 -6.15 11.03
CA GLY A 119 4.78 -4.98 10.93
C GLY A 119 3.30 -5.29 10.94
N SER A 120 2.53 -4.30 11.35
CA SER A 120 1.06 -4.31 11.35
C SER A 120 0.56 -3.01 10.71
N PRO A 121 -0.67 -2.98 10.15
CA PRO A 121 -1.30 -1.71 9.85
C PRO A 121 -1.58 -0.89 11.11
N GLU A 122 -1.53 0.43 10.96
CA GLU A 122 -2.00 1.41 11.92
C GLU A 122 -3.49 1.20 12.26
N LYS A 123 -3.87 1.52 13.50
CA LYS A 123 -5.23 1.39 14.01
C LYS A 123 -5.81 2.78 14.33
N PRO A 124 -7.12 3.00 14.15
CA PRO A 124 -8.13 2.01 13.75
C PRO A 124 -8.19 1.77 12.23
N LEU A 125 -8.36 0.51 11.85
CA LEU A 125 -8.67 0.14 10.46
C LEU A 125 -10.12 0.47 10.10
N SER A 126 -10.36 0.84 8.84
CA SER A 126 -11.71 0.86 8.26
C SER A 126 -12.32 -0.55 8.22
N ASP A 127 -13.64 -0.67 8.15
CA ASP A 127 -14.29 -2.00 8.13
C ASP A 127 -13.89 -2.83 6.90
N LEU A 128 -13.75 -2.18 5.74
CA LEU A 128 -13.20 -2.82 4.54
C LEU A 128 -11.73 -3.24 4.74
N GLY A 129 -10.94 -2.41 5.43
CA GLY A 129 -9.56 -2.71 5.82
C GLY A 129 -9.50 -3.97 6.71
N LYS A 130 -10.30 -4.03 7.78
CA LYS A 130 -10.37 -5.19 8.69
C LYS A 130 -10.68 -6.48 7.95
N LEU A 131 -11.69 -6.46 7.07
CA LEU A 131 -12.07 -7.63 6.27
C LEU A 131 -10.93 -8.07 5.34
N SER A 132 -10.26 -7.11 4.70
CA SER A 132 -9.16 -7.37 3.76
C SER A 132 -7.93 -7.96 4.45
N TYR A 133 -7.50 -7.39 5.57
CA TYR A 133 -6.38 -7.91 6.36
C TYR A 133 -6.67 -9.30 6.93
N ARG A 134 -7.87 -9.51 7.50
CA ARG A 134 -8.25 -10.83 8.02
C ARG A 134 -8.26 -11.90 6.92
N SER A 135 -8.77 -11.56 5.74
CA SER A 135 -8.75 -12.47 4.58
C SER A 135 -7.31 -12.76 4.12
N TYR A 136 -6.46 -11.74 4.04
CA TYR A 136 -5.05 -11.90 3.67
C TYR A 136 -4.30 -12.80 4.65
N TRP A 137 -4.34 -12.50 5.96
CA TRP A 137 -3.66 -13.30 6.97
C TRP A 137 -4.14 -14.74 6.99
N SER A 138 -5.45 -14.97 6.91
CA SER A 138 -6.01 -16.33 6.87
C SER A 138 -5.47 -17.10 5.67
N TRP A 139 -5.41 -16.47 4.50
CA TRP A 139 -4.91 -17.10 3.28
C TRP A 139 -3.43 -17.45 3.38
N VAL A 140 -2.58 -16.52 3.85
CA VAL A 140 -1.14 -16.75 4.00
C VAL A 140 -0.87 -17.87 5.02
N LEU A 141 -1.54 -17.84 6.17
CA LEU A 141 -1.35 -18.88 7.20
C LEU A 141 -1.79 -20.26 6.69
N LEU A 142 -2.93 -20.35 5.98
CA LEU A 142 -3.39 -21.61 5.41
C LEU A 142 -2.45 -22.14 4.33
N GLU A 143 -1.87 -21.27 3.51
CA GLU A 143 -0.87 -21.64 2.51
C GLU A 143 0.39 -22.21 3.17
N ILE A 144 0.93 -21.52 4.18
CA ILE A 144 2.10 -22.00 4.93
C ILE A 144 1.80 -23.35 5.60
N LEU A 145 0.65 -23.50 6.27
CA LEU A 145 0.27 -24.74 6.94
C LEU A 145 0.05 -25.90 5.98
N ARG A 146 -0.45 -25.62 4.76
CA ARG A 146 -0.62 -26.63 3.71
C ARG A 146 0.74 -27.12 3.18
N ASP A 147 1.67 -26.19 2.98
CA ASP A 147 2.93 -26.47 2.28
C ASP A 147 4.04 -26.96 3.24
N PHE A 148 3.96 -26.61 4.53
CA PHE A 148 4.94 -27.02 5.52
C PHE A 148 4.72 -28.47 5.98
N ARG A 149 5.81 -29.25 6.01
CA ARG A 149 5.83 -30.62 6.55
C ARG A 149 6.62 -30.63 7.85
N GLY A 150 5.93 -30.70 8.98
CA GLY A 150 6.55 -30.78 10.31
C GLY A 150 5.93 -29.83 11.32
N THR A 151 6.68 -29.51 12.37
CA THR A 151 6.24 -28.60 13.44
C THR A 151 6.51 -27.15 13.04
N LEU A 152 5.44 -26.38 12.82
CA LEU A 152 5.52 -24.94 12.62
C LEU A 152 5.26 -24.22 13.94
N SER A 153 6.15 -23.28 14.28
CA SER A 153 6.02 -22.42 15.46
C SER A 153 5.37 -21.09 15.08
N ILE A 154 4.95 -20.30 16.07
CA ILE A 154 4.44 -18.92 15.82
C ILE A 154 5.59 -17.98 15.39
N LYS A 155 6.81 -18.25 15.85
CA LYS A 155 8.05 -17.58 15.39
C LYS A 155 8.54 -18.22 14.10
#